data_AF-A0A0C2CNJ9-F1
#
_entry.id   AF-A0A0C2CNJ9-F1
#
_cell.length_a   1.000
_cell.length_b   1.000
_cell.length_c   1.000
_cell.angle_alpha   90.00
_cell.angle_beta   90.00
_cell.angle_gamma   90.00
#
_symmetry.space_group_name_H-M   'P 1'
#
loop_
_entity.id
_entity.type
_entity.pdbx_description
1 polymer ?
#
loop_
_entity_poly.entity_id
_entity_poly.type
_entity_poly.pdbx_seq_one_letter_code
_entity_poly.pdbx_strand_id
1 'polypeptide(L)'
;MTLAGNSAVEHDIKTTIATLFKAVTKATGQCFIAVDPEAFAPGFYERMQELINTLRSLPPFDDKLHVMVAGDPESKHVKLVKELGGIPYHPNQIKNCDLISGKLNVKKVKVIKEY
;
A
#
# COMPACT_ATOMS: atom_id res chain seq x y z
N MET A 1 46.45 7.95 -32.37
CA MET A 1 45.72 8.52 -33.53
C MET A 1 44.81 7.39 -34.01
N THR A 2 43.51 7.31 -33.78
CA THR A 2 42.45 8.24 -33.33
C THR A 2 41.31 7.38 -32.76
N LEU A 3 40.60 7.90 -31.75
CA LEU A 3 39.36 7.36 -31.19
C LEU A 3 38.17 7.61 -32.13
N ALA A 4 37.31 6.61 -32.31
CA ALA A 4 35.87 6.74 -32.61
C ALA A 4 35.20 5.48 -32.01
N GLY A 5 34.18 5.51 -31.16
CA GLY A 5 33.17 6.54 -30.93
C GLY A 5 31.80 6.00 -31.36
N ASN A 6 31.20 5.17 -30.50
CA ASN A 6 29.77 5.06 -30.17
C ASN A 6 28.70 5.03 -31.29
N SER A 7 27.88 3.98 -31.35
CA SER A 7 26.39 4.07 -31.35
C SER A 7 25.72 2.72 -31.64
N ALA A 8 24.54 2.51 -31.07
CA ALA A 8 23.58 1.41 -31.29
C ALA A 8 23.52 0.25 -30.28
N VAL A 9 23.76 0.51 -28.99
CA VAL A 9 23.26 -0.37 -27.90
C VAL A 9 22.40 0.43 -26.93
N GLU A 10 21.42 1.16 -27.45
CA GLU A 10 20.35 1.74 -26.65
C GLU A 10 19.01 1.49 -27.36
N HIS A 11 18.80 0.25 -27.79
CA HIS A 11 17.49 -0.22 -28.23
C HIS A 11 16.60 -0.44 -26.99
N ASP A 12 16.01 0.68 -26.56
CA ASP A 12 14.58 0.78 -26.33
C ASP A 12 13.99 0.02 -25.12
N ILE A 13 14.52 0.34 -23.93
CA ILE A 13 13.90 0.01 -22.63
C ILE A 13 12.49 0.62 -22.51
N LYS A 14 12.20 1.73 -23.20
CA LYS A 14 10.90 2.42 -23.12
C LYS A 14 9.79 1.67 -23.83
N THR A 15 10.06 1.03 -24.96
CA THR A 15 9.04 0.26 -25.71
C THR A 15 8.71 -1.10 -25.05
N THR A 16 9.66 -1.72 -24.33
CA THR A 16 9.42 -3.00 -23.65
C THR A 16 8.47 -2.87 -22.45
N ILE A 17 8.57 -1.78 -21.68
CA ILE A 17 7.68 -1.54 -20.51
C ILE A 17 6.24 -1.23 -20.95
N ALA A 18 6.06 -0.58 -22.10
CA ALA A 18 4.73 -0.22 -22.61
C ALA A 18 3.96 -1.40 -23.23
N THR A 19 4.66 -2.35 -23.89
CA THR A 19 4.00 -3.45 -24.62
C THR A 19 3.76 -4.70 -23.74
N LEU A 20 4.56 -4.92 -22.69
CA LEU A 20 4.35 -6.06 -21.76
C LEU A 20 3.07 -5.94 -20.92
N PHE A 21 2.41 -4.78 -20.91
CA PHE A 21 1.27 -4.49 -20.05
C PHE A 21 -0.10 -4.81 -20.65
N LYS A 22 -0.20 -5.28 -21.91
CA LYS A 22 -1.48 -5.25 -22.63
C LYS A 22 -2.30 -6.54 -22.70
N ALA A 23 -1.79 -7.70 -22.32
CA ALA A 23 -2.62 -8.91 -22.21
C ALA A 23 -1.87 -10.07 -21.57
N VAL A 24 -1.58 -9.98 -20.27
CA VAL A 24 -1.62 -11.19 -19.45
C VAL A 24 -2.91 -11.06 -18.67
N THR A 25 -3.93 -11.82 -19.06
CA THR A 25 -5.07 -12.11 -18.18
C THR A 25 -4.48 -12.68 -16.90
N LYS A 26 -4.31 -11.82 -15.90
CA LYS A 26 -3.69 -12.15 -14.63
C LYS A 26 -4.60 -13.15 -13.93
N ALA A 27 -4.33 -14.44 -14.08
CA ALA A 27 -4.99 -15.49 -13.33
C ALA A 27 -4.47 -15.43 -11.89
N THR A 28 -5.03 -14.54 -11.08
CA THR A 28 -4.78 -14.53 -9.63
C THR A 28 -5.71 -15.52 -8.96
N GLY A 29 -5.18 -16.67 -8.53
CA GLY A 29 -5.86 -17.49 -7.55
C GLY A 29 -5.86 -16.77 -6.20
N GLN A 30 -7.03 -16.55 -5.61
CA GLN A 30 -7.17 -16.04 -4.25
C GLN A 30 -7.83 -17.14 -3.41
N CYS A 31 -7.26 -17.46 -2.25
CA CYS A 31 -7.83 -18.44 -1.31
C CYS A 31 -8.26 -17.69 -0.06
N PHE A 32 -9.52 -17.87 0.35
CA PHE A 32 -10.09 -17.29 1.56
C PHE A 32 -10.46 -18.40 2.51
N ILE A 33 -9.97 -18.31 3.75
CA ILE A 33 -10.27 -19.25 4.83
C ILE A 33 -10.87 -18.45 5.98
N ALA A 34 -12.06 -18.84 6.42
CA ALA A 34 -12.68 -18.35 7.63
C ALA A 34 -12.73 -19.51 8.63
N VAL A 35 -12.26 -19.25 9.84
CA VAL A 35 -12.26 -20.23 10.94
C VAL A 35 -13.09 -19.64 12.06
N ASP A 36 -14.07 -20.40 12.55
CA ASP A 36 -14.83 -20.05 13.75
C ASP A 36 -14.03 -20.48 14.99
N PRO A 37 -13.51 -19.55 15.80
CA PRO A 37 -12.72 -19.89 16.98
C PRO A 37 -13.56 -20.51 18.12
N GLU A 38 -14.86 -20.25 18.16
CA GLU A 38 -15.74 -20.73 19.25
C GLU A 38 -16.00 -22.24 19.14
N ALA A 39 -15.90 -22.80 17.94
CA ALA A 39 -16.04 -24.22 17.68
C ALA A 39 -14.87 -25.08 18.24
N PHE A 40 -13.72 -24.46 18.55
CA PHE A 40 -12.54 -25.18 19.04
C PHE A 40 -12.40 -25.12 20.56
N ALA A 41 -12.48 -23.91 21.13
CA ALA A 41 -12.30 -23.71 22.56
C ALA A 41 -12.92 -22.41 23.06
N PRO A 42 -13.58 -22.41 24.24
CA PRO A 42 -14.09 -21.19 24.85
C PRO A 42 -12.94 -20.23 25.21
N GLY A 43 -13.23 -18.93 25.26
CA GLY A 43 -12.25 -17.91 25.66
C GLY A 43 -11.11 -17.67 24.67
N PHE A 44 -11.30 -17.93 23.37
CA PHE A 44 -10.28 -17.63 22.35
C PHE A 44 -9.90 -16.15 22.32
N TYR A 45 -10.87 -15.25 22.39
CA TYR A 45 -10.64 -13.81 22.37
C TYR A 45 -9.78 -13.32 23.54
N GLU A 46 -10.04 -13.81 24.75
CA GLU A 46 -9.27 -13.46 25.95
C GLU A 46 -7.82 -13.93 25.83
N ARG A 47 -7.60 -15.18 25.43
CA ARG A 47 -6.26 -15.74 25.23
C ARG A 47 -5.48 -14.99 24.14
N MET A 48 -6.15 -14.61 23.06
CA MET A 48 -5.54 -13.80 22.00
C MET A 48 -5.19 -12.40 22.51
N GLN A 49 -6.05 -11.79 23.31
CA GLN A 49 -5.79 -10.48 23.90
C GLN A 49 -4.60 -10.53 24.88
N GLU A 50 -4.51 -11.58 25.71
CA GLU A 50 -3.36 -11.82 26.59
C GLU A 50 -2.07 -11.95 25.80
N LEU A 51 -2.06 -12.76 24.73
CA LEU A 51 -0.89 -12.90 23.85
C LEU A 51 -0.44 -11.55 23.28
N ILE A 52 -1.39 -10.77 22.74
CA ILE A 52 -1.10 -9.45 22.17
C ILE A 52 -0.52 -8.51 23.25
N ASN A 53 -1.06 -8.54 24.46
CA ASN A 53 -0.57 -7.74 25.57
C ASN A 53 0.83 -8.15 26.00
N THR A 54 1.11 -9.46 26.08
CA THR A 54 2.44 -9.99 26.37
C THR A 54 3.45 -9.52 25.34
N LEU A 55 3.13 -9.62 24.04
CA LEU A 55 4.01 -9.15 22.97
C LEU A 55 4.31 -7.65 23.08
N ARG A 56 3.30 -6.83 23.38
CA ARG A 56 3.47 -5.38 23.57
C ARG A 56 4.28 -5.03 24.81
N SER A 57 4.29 -5.89 25.84
CA SER A 57 5.03 -5.66 27.09
C SER A 57 6.51 -6.07 27.03
N LEU A 58 6.95 -6.69 25.93
CA LEU A 58 8.36 -7.07 25.76
C LEU A 58 9.26 -5.84 25.72
N PRO A 59 10.49 -5.93 26.28
CA PRO A 59 11.44 -4.84 26.25
C PRO A 59 11.76 -4.49 24.78
N PRO A 60 11.58 -3.23 24.36
CA PRO A 60 11.92 -2.82 23.01
C PRO A 60 13.44 -2.86 22.81
N PHE A 61 13.87 -3.11 21.57
CA PHE A 61 15.29 -3.07 21.21
C PHE A 61 15.86 -1.64 21.22
N ASP A 62 15.00 -0.64 20.99
CA ASP A 62 15.31 0.79 21.03
C ASP A 62 14.20 1.50 21.80
N ASP A 63 14.54 2.35 22.77
CA ASP A 63 13.60 3.12 23.61
C ASP A 63 12.65 4.00 22.77
N LYS A 64 13.02 4.32 21.53
CA LYS A 64 12.20 5.09 20.60
C LYS A 64 11.17 4.25 19.83
N LEU A 65 11.33 2.93 19.80
CA LEU A 65 10.53 2.02 18.97
C LEU A 65 9.82 1.00 19.85
N HIS A 66 8.56 1.27 20.17
CA HIS A 66 7.69 0.31 20.86
C HIS A 66 7.42 -0.93 19.99
N VAL A 67 7.23 -2.08 20.64
CA VAL A 67 6.81 -3.30 19.96
C VAL A 67 5.42 -3.08 19.37
N MET A 68 5.32 -3.15 18.04
CA MET A 68 4.06 -3.04 17.31
C MET A 68 3.54 -4.42 16.94
N VAL A 69 2.24 -4.60 17.07
CA VAL A 69 1.54 -5.82 16.61
C VAL A 69 0.92 -5.53 15.24
N ALA A 70 0.72 -6.59 14.44
CA ALA A 70 0.02 -6.48 13.17
C ALA A 70 -1.35 -5.78 13.35
N GLY A 71 -1.63 -4.75 12.54
CA GLY A 71 -2.84 -3.93 12.64
C GLY A 71 -2.66 -2.60 13.37
N ASP A 72 -1.59 -2.42 14.18
CA ASP A 72 -1.32 -1.15 14.85
C ASP A 72 -0.96 -0.02 13.86
N PRO A 73 -0.11 -0.24 12.82
CA PRO A 73 0.19 0.77 11.81
C PRO A 73 -1.05 1.23 11.04
N GLU A 74 -1.90 0.29 10.64
CA GLU A 74 -3.14 0.54 9.89
C GLU A 74 -4.14 1.32 10.74
N SER A 75 -4.28 0.95 12.02
CA SER A 75 -5.14 1.66 12.97
C SER A 75 -4.69 3.11 13.16
N LYS A 76 -3.38 3.35 13.27
CA LYS A 76 -2.81 4.70 13.31
C LYS A 76 -3.09 5.47 12.01
N HIS A 77 -2.93 4.83 10.87
CA HIS A 77 -3.20 5.44 9.57
C HIS A 77 -4.68 5.80 9.40
N VAL A 78 -5.61 4.93 9.81
CA VAL A 78 -7.06 5.21 9.78
C VAL A 78 -7.41 6.39 10.70
N LYS A 79 -6.81 6.48 11.89
CA LYS A 79 -6.99 7.63 12.78
C LYS A 79 -6.48 8.92 12.14
N LEU A 80 -5.26 8.89 11.59
CA LEU A 80 -4.66 10.01 10.88
C LEU A 80 -5.56 10.51 9.73
N VAL A 81 -6.05 9.60 8.88
CA VAL A 81 -6.94 9.95 7.76
C VAL A 81 -8.25 10.55 8.23
N LYS A 82 -8.82 10.03 9.33
CA LYS A 82 -10.04 10.59 9.95
C LYS A 82 -9.79 12.00 10.48
N GLU A 83 -8.67 12.23 11.16
CA GLU A 83 -8.29 13.54 11.70
C GLU A 83 -8.02 14.57 10.59
N LEU A 84 -7.36 14.15 9.51
CA LEU A 84 -7.10 15.00 8.35
C LEU A 84 -8.37 15.30 7.53
N GLY A 85 -9.45 14.55 7.74
CA GLY A 85 -10.69 14.65 6.96
C GLY A 85 -10.53 14.25 5.49
N GLY A 86 -9.43 13.57 5.15
CA GLY A 86 -9.05 13.23 3.78
C GLY A 86 -7.79 12.38 3.72
N ILE A 87 -7.55 11.75 2.57
CA ILE A 87 -6.37 10.91 2.33
C ILE A 87 -5.29 11.77 1.65
N PRO A 88 -4.07 11.84 2.21
CA PRO A 88 -2.97 12.54 1.57
C PRO A 88 -2.51 11.76 0.35
N TYR A 89 -2.57 12.39 -0.82
CA TYR A 89 -2.05 11.87 -2.06
C TYR A 89 -0.91 12.73 -2.57
N HIS A 90 0.04 12.10 -3.25
CA HIS A 90 1.11 12.83 -3.91
C HIS A 90 0.55 13.69 -5.07
N PRO A 91 1.03 14.92 -5.32
CA PRO A 91 0.49 15.83 -6.34
C PRO A 91 0.39 15.22 -7.74
N ASN A 92 1.34 14.35 -8.11
CA ASN A 92 1.29 13.65 -9.40
C ASN A 92 0.09 12.69 -9.54
N GLN A 93 -0.39 12.12 -8.44
CA GLN A 93 -1.58 11.26 -8.47
C GLN A 93 -2.83 12.10 -8.75
N ILE A 94 -2.93 13.30 -8.16
CA ILE A 94 -4.04 14.23 -8.43
C ILE A 94 -4.03 14.67 -9.90
N LYS A 95 -2.86 15.04 -10.44
CA LYS A 95 -2.71 15.40 -11.87
C LYS A 95 -3.14 14.26 -12.80
N ASN A 96 -2.77 13.02 -12.47
CA ASN A 96 -3.18 11.87 -13.26
C ASN A 96 -4.68 11.60 -13.16
N CYS A 97 -5.27 11.71 -11.96
CA CYS A 97 -6.71 11.61 -11.76
C CYS A 97 -7.47 12.67 -12.56
N ASP A 98 -6.99 13.90 -12.63
CA ASP A 98 -7.59 14.98 -13.43
C ASP A 98 -7.53 14.70 -14.92
N LEU A 99 -6.41 14.16 -15.42
CA LEU A 99 -6.26 13.77 -16.81
C LEU A 99 -7.24 12.64 -17.19
N ILE A 100 -7.40 11.66 -16.30
CA ILE A 100 -8.34 10.54 -16.50
C ILE A 100 -9.79 11.03 -16.43
N SER A 101 -10.11 11.90 -15.46
CA SER A 101 -11.43 12.52 -15.31
C SER A 101 -11.82 13.34 -16.56
N GLY A 102 -10.87 14.09 -17.14
CA GLY A 102 -11.10 14.80 -18.40
C GLY A 102 -11.36 13.87 -19.59
N LYS A 103 -10.65 12.74 -19.67
CA LYS A 103 -10.86 11.74 -20.73
C LYS A 103 -12.20 11.00 -20.61
N LEU A 104 -12.62 10.71 -19.37
CA LEU A 104 -13.84 9.94 -19.09
C LEU A 104 -15.07 10.83 -18.84
N ASN A 105 -14.93 12.15 -18.90
CA ASN A 105 -15.96 13.15 -18.60
C ASN A 105 -16.64 12.95 -17.23
N VAL A 106 -15.85 12.56 -16.22
CA VAL A 106 -16.30 12.36 -14.83
C VAL A 106 -15.90 13.56 -13.98
N LYS A 107 -16.64 13.85 -12.91
CA LYS A 107 -16.31 14.92 -11.96
C LYS A 107 -14.93 14.72 -11.33
N LYS A 108 -14.11 15.77 -11.29
CA LYS A 108 -12.77 15.78 -10.69
C LYS A 108 -12.81 15.55 -9.18
N VAL A 109 -11.70 15.03 -8.65
CA VAL A 109 -11.52 14.80 -7.22
C VAL A 109 -11.42 16.14 -6.48
N LYS A 110 -12.12 16.27 -5.35
CA LYS A 110 -12.08 17.48 -4.52
C LYS A 110 -10.84 17.45 -3.62
N VAL A 111 -9.92 18.37 -3.83
CA VAL A 111 -8.77 18.58 -2.93
C VAL A 111 -9.24 19.42 -1.74
N ILE A 112 -9.04 18.91 -0.53
CA ILE A 112 -9.49 19.56 0.72
C ILE A 112 -8.40 20.47 1.29
N LYS A 113 -7.13 20.07 1.17
CA LYS A 113 -5.98 20.83 1.66
C LYS A 113 -4.73 20.49 0.84
N GLU A 114 -3.98 21.51 0.47
CA GLU A 114 -2.66 21.40 -0.17
C GLU A 114 -1.58 21.66 0.89
N TYR A 115 -0.49 20.92 0.81
CA TYR A 115 0.66 20.97 1.73
C TYR A 115 1.95 21.08 0.93
#